data_AF-A0A096B1A0-F1
#
_entry.id   AF-A0A096B1A0-F1
#
_cell.length_a   1.000
_cell.length_b   1.000
_cell.length_c   1.000
_cell.angle_alpha   90.00
_cell.angle_beta   90.00
_cell.angle_gamma   90.00
#
_symmetry.space_group_name_H-M   'P 1'
#
loop_
_entity.id
_entity.type
_entity.pdbx_description
1 polymer ?
#
loop_
_entity_poly.entity_id
_entity_poly.type
_entity_poly.pdbx_seq_one_letter_code
_entity_poly.pdbx_strand_id
1 'polypeptide(L)'
;MFSNDKNVETIAQLFKVLKRYFGLQAEYTKLSIVEIIVRLLTAVALIAVFVTLFLIALIYFSFAAAIAIGEALGCALWGYLIVGFAYIILFLIMLMLRKVIIEKPLVRFLSSLLLS
;
A
#
# COMPACT_ATOMS: atom_id res chain seq x y z
N MET A 1 24.28 45.14 34.87
CA MET A 1 24.87 43.88 34.38
C MET A 1 24.17 42.65 35.01
N PHE A 2 22.84 42.63 35.11
CA PHE A 2 22.11 41.68 35.99
C PHE A 2 20.87 41.02 35.36
N SER A 3 20.78 40.92 34.02
CA SER A 3 19.65 40.27 33.35
C SER A 3 20.02 39.00 32.58
N ASN A 4 21.30 38.65 32.48
CA ASN A 4 21.73 37.49 31.68
C ASN A 4 21.57 36.16 32.43
N ASP A 5 21.79 36.13 33.75
CA ASP A 5 21.78 34.87 34.52
C ASP A 5 20.37 34.27 34.69
N LYS A 6 19.34 35.10 34.90
CA LYS A 6 17.94 34.61 35.03
C LYS A 6 17.41 33.97 33.75
N ASN A 7 17.87 34.44 32.59
CA ASN A 7 17.41 33.95 31.30
C ASN A 7 18.04 32.59 30.98
N VAL A 8 19.32 32.41 31.30
CA VAL A 8 20.04 31.14 31.12
C VAL A 8 19.45 30.04 32.01
N GLU A 9 19.07 30.39 33.24
CA GLU A 9 18.48 29.44 34.19
C GLU A 9 17.06 29.02 33.79
N THR A 10 16.29 29.95 33.19
CA THR A 10 14.96 29.66 32.62
C THR A 10 15.07 28.77 31.38
N ILE A 11 16.06 29.01 30.50
CA ILE A 11 16.36 28.17 29.33
C ILE A 11 16.80 26.77 29.78
N ALA A 12 17.61 26.67 30.83
CA ALA A 12 18.02 25.39 31.41
C ALA A 12 16.83 24.62 32.02
N GLN A 13 15.91 25.30 32.70
CA GLN A 13 14.68 24.70 33.22
C GLN A 13 13.75 24.22 32.08
N LEU A 14 13.61 25.01 31.00
CA LEU A 14 12.85 24.62 29.81
C LEU A 14 13.43 23.36 29.15
N PHE A 15 14.76 23.28 29.00
CA PHE A 15 15.43 22.07 28.50
C PHE A 15 15.22 20.85 29.41
N LYS A 16 15.17 21.07 30.73
CA LYS A 16 14.92 20.01 31.73
C LYS A 16 13.49 19.48 31.67
N VAL A 17 12.51 20.37 31.46
CA VAL A 17 11.09 19.99 31.27
C VAL A 17 10.89 19.30 29.93
N LEU A 18 11.50 19.81 28.85
CA LEU A 18 11.50 19.16 27.53
C LEU A 18 12.08 17.75 27.59
N LYS A 19 13.25 17.56 28.22
CA LYS A 19 13.89 16.25 28.37
C LYS A 19 13.04 15.26 29.18
N ARG A 20 12.32 15.75 30.18
CA ARG A 20 11.40 14.95 31.01
C ARG A 20 10.10 14.60 30.26
N TYR A 21 9.66 15.44 29.32
CA TYR A 21 8.54 15.17 28.43
C TYR A 21 8.86 14.07 27.39
N PHE A 22 10.04 14.15 26.76
CA PHE A 22 10.51 13.12 25.81
C PHE A 22 10.83 11.78 26.49
N GLY A 23 11.29 11.79 27.74
CA GLY A 23 11.61 10.57 28.50
C GLY A 23 10.42 9.67 28.82
N LEU A 24 9.22 10.23 29.04
CA LEU A 24 7.99 9.44 29.28
C LEU A 24 7.28 9.05 27.99
N GLN A 25 7.40 9.86 26.94
CA GLN A 25 6.73 9.60 25.67
C GLN A 25 7.37 8.42 24.91
N ALA A 26 8.65 8.12 25.14
CA ALA A 26 9.37 7.03 24.49
C ALA A 26 8.77 5.62 24.75
N GLU A 27 8.10 5.40 25.88
CA GLU A 27 7.53 4.09 26.24
C GLU A 27 6.14 3.88 25.61
N TYR A 28 5.28 4.90 25.64
CA TYR A 28 3.98 4.89 24.95
C TYR A 28 4.11 4.91 23.43
N THR A 29 5.13 5.58 22.89
CA THR A 29 5.37 5.62 21.44
C THR A 29 5.85 4.26 20.92
N LYS A 30 6.62 3.50 21.70
CA LYS A 30 7.03 2.13 21.31
C LYS A 30 5.83 1.21 21.15
N LEU A 31 4.89 1.23 22.09
CA LEU A 31 3.72 0.38 22.02
C LEU A 31 2.80 0.78 20.86
N SER A 32 2.63 2.08 20.62
CA SER A 32 1.84 2.61 19.51
C SER A 32 2.47 2.31 18.13
N ILE A 33 3.79 2.38 18.01
CA ILE A 33 4.50 1.99 16.77
C ILE A 33 4.34 0.49 16.51
N VAL A 34 4.50 -0.37 17.52
CA VAL A 34 4.31 -1.81 17.37
C VAL A 34 2.88 -2.13 16.96
N GLU A 35 1.89 -1.48 17.57
CA GLU A 35 0.48 -1.65 17.19
C GLU A 35 0.21 -1.25 15.74
N ILE A 36 0.77 -0.13 15.27
CA ILE A 36 0.69 0.30 13.87
C ILE A 36 1.34 -0.72 12.94
N ILE A 37 2.53 -1.21 13.28
CA ILE A 37 3.24 -2.23 12.47
C ILE A 37 2.41 -3.51 12.39
N VAL A 38 1.90 -4.00 13.52
CA VAL A 38 1.08 -5.22 13.55
C VAL A 38 -0.18 -5.03 12.71
N ARG A 39 -0.90 -3.91 12.88
CA ARG A 39 -2.11 -3.61 12.11
C ARG A 39 -1.82 -3.53 10.60
N LEU A 40 -0.70 -2.93 10.23
CA LEU A 40 -0.27 -2.79 8.84
C LEU A 40 0.14 -4.16 8.26
N LEU A 41 0.86 -4.98 9.02
CA LEU A 41 1.19 -6.37 8.65
C LEU A 41 -0.07 -7.22 8.50
N THR A 42 -1.04 -7.12 9.40
CA THR A 42 -2.32 -7.83 9.29
C THR A 42 -3.09 -7.39 8.06
N ALA A 43 -3.14 -6.08 7.77
CA ALA A 43 -3.78 -5.56 6.57
C ALA A 43 -3.09 -6.05 5.29
N VAL A 44 -1.76 -6.01 5.24
CA VAL A 44 -0.97 -6.53 4.10
C VAL A 44 -1.19 -8.04 3.92
N ALA A 45 -1.19 -8.80 5.02
CA ALA A 45 -1.45 -10.24 4.98
C ALA A 45 -2.86 -10.54 4.45
N LEU A 46 -3.88 -9.83 4.93
CA LEU A 46 -5.25 -9.98 4.42
C LEU A 46 -5.35 -9.62 2.93
N ILE A 47 -4.78 -8.48 2.53
CA ILE A 47 -4.75 -8.06 1.12
C ILE A 47 -4.04 -9.13 0.27
N ALA A 48 -2.91 -9.67 0.73
CA ALA A 48 -2.18 -10.71 0.02
C ALA A 48 -3.03 -11.98 -0.15
N VAL A 49 -3.76 -12.41 0.88
CA VAL A 49 -4.69 -13.55 0.80
C VAL A 49 -5.81 -13.27 -0.18
N PHE A 50 -6.47 -12.10 -0.09
CA PHE A 50 -7.55 -11.73 -1.00
C PHE A 50 -7.09 -11.64 -2.45
N VAL A 51 -5.93 -11.02 -2.70
CA VAL A 51 -5.34 -10.92 -4.05
C VAL A 51 -4.99 -12.29 -4.58
N THR A 52 -4.43 -13.17 -3.74
CA THR A 52 -4.11 -14.55 -4.15
C THR A 52 -5.37 -15.31 -4.54
N LEU A 53 -6.40 -15.28 -3.71
CA LEU A 53 -7.70 -15.91 -4.00
C LEU A 53 -8.33 -15.34 -5.27
N PHE A 54 -8.28 -14.02 -5.42
CA PHE A 54 -8.81 -13.33 -6.59
C PHE A 54 -8.08 -13.73 -7.87
N LEU A 55 -6.74 -13.82 -7.85
CA LEU A 55 -5.94 -14.28 -8.99
C LEU A 55 -6.26 -15.72 -9.37
N ILE A 56 -6.38 -16.62 -8.39
CA ILE A 56 -6.77 -18.01 -8.64
C ILE A 56 -8.16 -18.05 -9.28
N ALA A 57 -9.14 -17.34 -8.72
CA ALA A 57 -10.49 -17.26 -9.28
C ALA A 57 -10.47 -16.73 -10.73
N LEU A 58 -9.69 -15.69 -11.00
CA LEU A 58 -9.58 -15.08 -12.32
C LEU A 58 -8.99 -16.06 -13.36
N ILE A 59 -8.00 -16.86 -12.97
CA ILE A 59 -7.44 -17.91 -13.82
C ILE A 59 -8.52 -18.94 -14.18
N TYR A 60 -9.25 -19.46 -13.18
CA TYR A 60 -10.32 -20.43 -13.45
C TYR A 60 -11.43 -19.84 -14.32
N PHE A 61 -11.81 -18.58 -14.08
CA PHE A 61 -12.80 -17.90 -14.90
C PHE A 61 -12.33 -17.71 -16.35
N SER A 62 -11.03 -17.44 -16.55
CA SER A 62 -10.42 -17.39 -17.87
C SER A 62 -10.50 -18.71 -18.61
N PHE A 63 -10.21 -19.83 -17.93
CA PHE A 63 -10.31 -21.16 -18.53
C PHE A 63 -11.75 -21.48 -18.89
N ALA A 64 -12.70 -21.17 -18.01
CA ALA A 64 -14.13 -21.34 -18.28
C ALA A 64 -14.57 -20.53 -19.51
N ALA A 65 -14.13 -19.28 -19.62
CA ALA A 65 -14.42 -18.44 -20.78
C ALA A 65 -13.80 -18.98 -22.08
N ALA A 66 -12.55 -19.45 -22.03
CA ALA A 66 -11.88 -20.03 -23.18
C ALA A 66 -12.59 -21.31 -23.68
N ILE A 67 -13.02 -22.17 -22.76
CA ILE A 67 -13.76 -23.39 -23.09
C ILE A 67 -15.13 -23.04 -23.68
N ALA A 68 -15.88 -22.14 -23.04
CA ALA A 68 -17.21 -21.73 -23.54
C ALA A 68 -17.16 -21.13 -24.95
N ILE A 69 -16.16 -20.27 -25.22
CA ILE A 69 -15.93 -19.71 -26.56
C ILE A 69 -15.49 -20.81 -27.52
N GLY A 70 -14.60 -21.71 -27.09
CA GLY A 70 -14.13 -22.83 -27.90
C GLY A 70 -15.24 -23.80 -28.32
N GLU A 71 -16.18 -24.10 -27.42
CA GLU A 71 -17.36 -24.91 -27.70
C GLU A 71 -18.32 -24.21 -28.66
N ALA A 72 -18.54 -22.90 -28.49
CA ALA A 72 -19.38 -22.11 -29.40
C ALA A 72 -18.83 -22.04 -30.84
N LEU A 73 -17.51 -22.05 -31.00
CA LEU A 73 -16.85 -22.04 -32.31
C LEU A 73 -16.58 -23.46 -32.87
N GLY A 74 -16.91 -24.51 -32.12
CA GLY A 74 -16.66 -25.91 -32.52
C GLY A 74 -15.19 -26.32 -32.54
N CYS A 75 -14.29 -25.49 -32.00
CA CYS A 75 -12.86 -25.77 -31.90
C CYS A 75 -12.25 -25.08 -30.68
N ALA A 76 -11.80 -25.87 -29.70
CA ALA A 76 -11.23 -25.39 -28.44
C ALA A 76 -10.04 -24.43 -28.63
N LEU A 77 -9.23 -24.65 -29.67
CA LEU A 77 -8.05 -23.84 -30.00
C LEU A 77 -8.41 -22.35 -30.20
N TRP A 78 -9.53 -22.04 -30.85
CA TRP A 78 -9.94 -20.66 -31.08
C TRP A 78 -10.34 -19.94 -29.80
N GLY A 79 -10.94 -20.65 -28.85
CA GLY A 79 -11.30 -20.10 -27.55
C GLY A 79 -10.09 -19.60 -26.76
N TYR A 80 -9.03 -20.41 -26.68
CA TYR A 80 -7.78 -20.00 -26.04
C TYR A 80 -7.08 -18.85 -26.78
N LEU A 81 -7.12 -18.85 -28.11
CA LEU A 81 -6.47 -17.82 -28.93
C LEU A 81 -7.14 -16.44 -28.75
N ILE A 82 -8.49 -16.41 -28.73
CA ILE A 82 -9.27 -15.19 -28.51
C ILE A 82 -9.03 -14.63 -27.10
N VAL A 83 -9.10 -15.49 -26.08
CA VAL A 83 -8.87 -15.08 -24.69
C VAL A 83 -7.42 -14.60 -24.48
N GLY A 84 -6.45 -15.28 -25.08
CA GLY A 84 -5.04 -14.86 -25.07
C GLY A 84 -4.85 -13.49 -25.73
N PHE A 85 -5.49 -13.25 -26.88
CA PHE A 85 -5.42 -11.96 -27.55
C PHE A 85 -6.10 -10.85 -26.73
N ALA A 86 -7.21 -11.15 -26.06
CA ALA A 86 -7.86 -10.23 -25.13
C ALA A 86 -6.93 -9.84 -23.97
N TYR A 87 -6.15 -10.77 -23.42
CA TYR A 87 -5.15 -10.46 -22.39
C TYR A 87 -4.01 -9.57 -22.90
N ILE A 88 -3.54 -9.77 -24.13
CA ILE A 88 -2.52 -8.92 -24.75
C ILE A 88 -3.05 -7.49 -24.91
N ILE A 89 -4.29 -7.34 -25.38
CA ILE A 89 -4.95 -6.03 -25.48
C ILE A 89 -5.08 -5.39 -24.11
N LEU A 90 -5.56 -6.13 -23.11
CA LEU A 90 -5.72 -5.64 -21.74
C LEU A 90 -4.37 -5.22 -21.13
N PHE A 91 -3.31 -5.98 -21.40
CA PHE A 91 -1.93 -5.63 -21.03
C PHE A 91 -1.47 -4.33 -21.70
N LEU A 92 -1.76 -4.14 -22.99
CA LEU A 92 -1.40 -2.94 -23.73
C LEU A 92 -2.16 -1.70 -23.22
N ILE A 93 -3.45 -1.85 -22.88
CA ILE A 93 -4.27 -0.83 -22.22
C ILE A 93 -3.68 -0.49 -20.84
N MET A 94 -3.33 -1.50 -20.03
CA MET A 94 -2.64 -1.31 -18.73
C MET A 94 -1.34 -0.52 -18.89
N LEU A 95 -0.54 -0.80 -19.91
CA LEU A 95 0.69 -0.04 -20.19
C LEU A 95 0.42 1.42 -20.55
N MET A 96 -0.62 1.70 -21.34
CA MET A 96 -1.01 3.08 -21.67
C MET A 96 -1.56 3.83 -20.45
N LEU A 97 -2.38 3.17 -19.63
CA LEU A 97 -2.95 3.75 -18.42
C LEU A 97 -2.00 3.74 -17.21
N ARG A 98 -0.79 3.18 -17.35
CA ARG A 98 0.25 3.10 -16.30
C ARG A 98 0.40 4.40 -15.51
N LYS A 99 0.47 5.55 -16.20
CA LYS A 99 0.67 6.86 -15.57
C LYS A 99 -0.53 7.32 -14.73
N VAL A 100 -1.74 6.85 -15.05
CA VAL A 100 -2.97 7.23 -14.34
C VAL A 100 -3.29 6.25 -13.22
N ILE A 101 -3.14 4.95 -13.48
CA ILE A 101 -3.50 3.88 -12.54
C ILE A 101 -2.42 3.64 -11.49
N ILE A 102 -1.13 3.78 -11.82
CA ILE A 102 -0.04 3.45 -10.89
C ILE A 102 0.61 4.72 -10.34
N GLU A 103 1.04 5.65 -11.17
CA GLU A 103 1.83 6.81 -10.69
C GLU A 103 0.99 7.77 -9.82
N LYS A 104 -0.22 8.16 -10.25
CA LYS A 104 -1.04 9.13 -9.50
C LYS A 104 -1.49 8.67 -8.10
N PRO A 105 -2.00 7.44 -7.90
CA PRO A 105 -2.38 7.00 -6.56
C PRO A 105 -1.18 6.69 -5.68
N LEU A 106 -0.07 6.18 -6.25
CA LEU A 106 1.14 5.89 -5.48
C LEU A 106 1.80 7.17 -4.98
N VAL A 107 1.87 8.22 -5.82
CA VAL A 107 2.35 9.55 -5.40
C VAL A 107 1.44 10.16 -4.34
N ARG A 108 0.11 10.04 -4.46
CA ARG A 108 -0.81 10.49 -3.41
C ARG A 108 -0.61 9.74 -2.10
N PHE A 109 -0.48 8.42 -2.14
CA PHE A 109 -0.27 7.59 -0.96
C PHE A 109 1.05 7.91 -0.25
N LEU A 110 2.15 7.99 -1.01
CA LEU A 110 3.47 8.40 -0.49
C LEU A 110 3.43 9.81 0.08
N SER A 111 2.76 10.75 -0.60
CA SER A 111 2.61 12.11 -0.10
C SER A 111 1.83 12.14 1.21
N SER A 112 0.75 11.35 1.35
CA SER A 112 -0.02 11.30 2.60
C SER A 112 0.69 10.60 3.75
N LEU A 113 1.61 9.67 3.47
CA LEU A 113 2.41 8.97 4.49
C LEU A 113 3.62 9.78 4.95
N LEU A 114 4.22 10.58 4.06
CA LEU A 114 5.42 11.39 4.36
C LEU A 114 5.10 12.80 4.87
N LEU A 115 3.97 13.39 4.45
CA LEU A 115 3.52 14.71 4.91
C LEU A 115 2.54 14.63 6.09
N SER A 116 2.23 13.43 6.58
CA SER A 116 1.54 13.22 7.85
C SER A 116 2.53 12.93 8.96
#